data_AF-A0A1U7ZRN2-F1
#
_entry.id   AF-A0A1U7ZRN2-F1
#
_cell.length_a   1.000
_cell.length_b   1.000
_cell.length_c   1.000
_cell.angle_alpha   90.00
_cell.angle_beta   90.00
_cell.angle_gamma   90.00
#
_symmetry.space_group_name_H-M   'P 1'
#
loop_
_entity.id
_entity.type
_entity.pdbx_description
1 polymer ?
#
loop_
_entity_poly.entity_id
_entity_poly.type
_entity_poly.pdbx_seq_one_letter_code
_entity_poly.pdbx_strand_id
1 'polypeptide(L)'
;MEKLNVGKCHIRFFWFFISLCFALSFLFLYFSSVTLFDGKSRYDYPVLSPYSNLMAISENDAKPITRSPATDHVMRNQSDSIDRVTVTNEALPMEEKGDEPVEDKPVKETSSIDKSKRSEPADERLPITENTTGPDSDICSGRYVYLYDLPSRFNDEIIKDCRSINLWYDMCRALENGGLGPQLVDTEKVFSHKSWYVTDQFTLEVIFHERIKHYKCLTNDSSLASAFYVPFYAGLDVSRYLWGFNTSMRDSAALALMKWLTKRDEWKLMWGRDHFLVAGRITWDFRRLTEEDQDWGSKLMILPEAKNMSVLVIESSPWHRNDFAIPYPTYFHPSRDNEISQWQNRMRRLKRRFLFCFAGAPRPNLKGSIRGDIIDQCIASRRRCRLLSCDSGGNKCQKPSHVMKLFQSSVFCLQPSGDSYTRKSAFDSMLAGCIPVFFHPGSAYVQYLWHLPKNYSRYSVFISENDVKAGKVNIEERLLRIPRDKVKSMREKVIQMIPRLIYADPRSGLQTIEDAFDLAVQGVIGRVNKIRRGIRDGPDSEMDYREDESWKYRLFGNVERNEWSPFFTNWKDSDS
;
A
#
# COMPACT_ATOMS: atom_id res chain seq x y z
N MET A 1 88.77 -42.24 -19.53
CA MET A 1 88.73 -41.42 -18.31
C MET A 1 88.58 -39.98 -18.75
N GLU A 2 87.39 -39.43 -18.50
CA GLU A 2 87.00 -38.00 -18.36
C GLU A 2 85.50 -37.93 -18.69
N LYS A 3 84.67 -37.76 -17.67
CA LYS A 3 83.24 -37.48 -17.83
C LYS A 3 82.90 -36.17 -17.15
N LEU A 4 82.30 -35.30 -17.95
CA LEU A 4 81.97 -33.91 -17.71
C LEU A 4 81.00 -33.68 -16.55
N ASN A 5 81.23 -32.57 -15.87
CA ASN A 5 80.48 -32.05 -14.75
C ASN A 5 79.36 -31.12 -15.26
N VAL A 6 78.15 -31.65 -15.46
CA VAL A 6 76.96 -30.84 -15.85
C VAL A 6 75.81 -31.16 -14.89
N GLY A 7 75.79 -30.53 -13.72
CA GLY A 7 74.76 -30.80 -12.71
C GLY A 7 74.40 -29.66 -11.76
N LYS A 8 75.20 -28.60 -11.66
CA LYS A 8 74.95 -27.50 -10.69
C LYS A 8 74.41 -26.20 -11.33
N CYS A 9 74.49 -26.03 -12.65
CA CYS A 9 74.00 -24.81 -13.31
C CYS A 9 72.48 -24.84 -13.56
N HIS A 10 71.90 -26.00 -13.90
CA HIS A 10 70.48 -26.11 -14.22
C HIS A 10 69.53 -25.90 -13.04
N ILE A 11 69.93 -26.29 -11.83
CA ILE A 11 69.08 -26.12 -10.63
C ILE A 11 68.95 -24.65 -10.24
N ARG A 12 70.03 -23.86 -10.35
CA ARG A 12 69.97 -22.41 -10.08
C ARG A 12 69.14 -21.66 -11.12
N PHE A 13 69.24 -22.05 -12.39
CA PHE A 13 68.37 -21.50 -13.45
C PHE A 13 66.91 -21.89 -13.24
N PHE A 14 66.62 -23.11 -12.80
CA PHE A 14 65.27 -23.57 -12.53
C PHE A 14 64.58 -22.75 -11.40
N TRP A 15 65.28 -22.51 -10.30
CA TRP A 15 64.76 -21.67 -9.20
C TRP A 15 64.65 -20.20 -9.59
N PHE A 16 65.55 -19.69 -10.43
CA PHE A 16 65.46 -18.33 -10.97
C PHE A 16 64.22 -18.16 -11.86
N PHE A 17 63.92 -19.13 -12.74
CA PHE A 17 62.72 -19.11 -13.57
C PHE A 17 61.43 -19.20 -12.75
N ILE A 18 61.39 -20.03 -11.70
CA ILE A 18 60.23 -20.12 -10.80
C ILE A 18 60.00 -18.78 -10.08
N SER A 19 61.06 -18.16 -9.56
CA SER A 19 60.97 -16.87 -8.88
C SER A 19 60.53 -15.74 -9.83
N LEU A 20 61.04 -15.76 -11.07
CA LEU A 20 60.66 -14.82 -12.12
C LEU A 20 59.19 -15.01 -12.55
N CYS A 21 58.72 -16.26 -12.69
CA CYS A 21 57.32 -16.56 -12.97
C CYS A 21 56.41 -16.11 -11.82
N PHE A 22 56.83 -16.26 -10.57
CA PHE A 22 56.06 -15.80 -9.40
C PHE A 22 55.98 -14.26 -9.37
N ALA A 23 57.10 -13.58 -9.62
CA ALA A 23 57.16 -12.12 -9.70
C ALA A 23 56.32 -11.57 -10.86
N LEU A 24 56.38 -12.20 -12.04
CA LEU A 24 55.56 -11.85 -13.19
C LEU A 24 54.07 -12.11 -12.95
N SER A 25 53.72 -13.20 -12.24
CA SER A 25 52.33 -13.48 -11.85
C SER A 25 51.81 -12.45 -10.85
N PHE A 26 52.66 -12.00 -9.92
CA PHE A 26 52.31 -10.95 -8.96
C PHE A 26 52.16 -9.59 -9.65
N LEU A 27 53.03 -9.27 -10.62
CA LEU A 27 52.89 -8.11 -11.49
C LEU A 27 51.62 -8.20 -12.34
N PHE A 28 51.29 -9.36 -12.90
CA PHE A 28 50.05 -9.54 -13.67
C PHE A 28 48.81 -9.39 -12.80
N LEU A 29 48.82 -9.89 -11.56
CA LEU A 29 47.73 -9.69 -10.60
C LEU A 29 47.66 -8.23 -10.13
N TYR A 30 48.79 -7.55 -9.95
CA TYR A 30 48.85 -6.14 -9.60
C TYR A 30 48.33 -5.27 -10.75
N PHE A 31 48.79 -5.45 -11.99
CA PHE A 31 48.29 -4.71 -13.16
C PHE A 31 46.87 -5.12 -13.58
N SER A 32 46.45 -6.37 -13.35
CA SER A 32 45.04 -6.77 -13.49
C SER A 32 44.18 -6.10 -12.43
N SER A 33 44.69 -5.89 -11.21
CA SER A 33 43.98 -5.12 -10.18
C SER A 33 43.91 -3.63 -10.54
N VAL A 34 44.99 -3.04 -11.06
CA VAL A 34 45.02 -1.64 -11.49
C VAL A 34 44.12 -1.40 -12.71
N THR A 35 44.05 -2.33 -13.68
CA THR A 35 43.12 -2.25 -14.81
C THR A 35 41.66 -2.62 -14.44
N LEU A 36 41.43 -3.39 -13.37
CA LEU A 36 40.10 -3.56 -12.76
C LEU A 36 39.64 -2.32 -11.99
N PHE A 37 40.56 -1.45 -11.57
CA PHE A 37 40.27 -0.19 -10.90
C PHE A 37 40.09 0.99 -11.87
N ASP A 38 40.64 0.93 -13.09
CA ASP A 38 40.55 2.02 -14.08
C ASP A 38 39.71 1.67 -15.34
N GLY A 39 39.17 0.45 -15.41
CA GLY A 39 38.48 -0.10 -16.59
C GLY A 39 37.07 -0.63 -16.34
N LYS A 40 36.30 -0.01 -15.45
CA LYS A 40 34.85 -0.23 -15.36
C LYS A 40 34.12 1.06 -15.69
N SER A 41 33.80 1.22 -16.97
CA SER A 41 32.61 1.96 -17.39
C SER A 41 31.42 1.29 -16.73
N ARG A 42 31.10 1.80 -15.55
CA ARG A 42 29.99 1.36 -14.72
C ARG A 42 28.91 2.40 -14.98
N TYR A 43 27.88 2.00 -15.72
CA TYR A 43 26.58 2.67 -15.63
C TYR A 43 26.04 2.42 -14.22
N ASP A 44 26.62 3.13 -13.25
CA ASP A 44 26.09 3.26 -11.90
C ASP A 44 24.90 4.21 -12.00
N TYR A 45 23.69 3.65 -11.93
CA TYR A 45 22.50 4.43 -11.64
C TYR A 45 22.52 4.75 -10.14
N PRO A 46 22.61 6.03 -9.74
CA PRO A 46 22.38 6.41 -8.35
C PRO A 46 20.87 6.43 -8.12
N VAL A 47 20.34 5.38 -7.48
CA VAL A 47 18.97 5.39 -6.94
C VAL A 47 19.07 5.51 -5.43
N LEU A 48 18.94 6.75 -4.96
CA LEU A 48 18.87 7.11 -3.54
C LEU A 48 17.51 6.68 -2.98
N SER A 49 17.50 5.96 -1.86
CA SER A 49 16.32 5.85 -0.99
C SER A 49 16.22 7.13 -0.16
N PRO A 50 15.24 8.01 -0.39
CA PRO A 50 15.16 9.34 0.25
C PRO A 50 14.56 9.32 1.65
N TYR A 51 13.87 8.24 2.04
CA TYR A 51 13.06 8.23 3.27
C TYR A 51 13.87 8.07 4.56
N SER A 52 15.21 8.16 4.53
CA SER A 52 16.04 8.09 5.75
C SER A 52 16.52 9.44 6.28
N ASN A 53 16.48 10.53 5.48
CA ASN A 53 17.12 11.79 5.85
C ASN A 53 16.23 13.04 5.90
N LEU A 54 14.91 12.96 5.66
CA LEU A 54 14.09 14.17 5.51
C LEU A 54 13.11 14.49 6.65
N MET A 55 13.14 13.74 7.77
CA MET A 55 12.42 14.11 9.01
C MET A 55 13.37 14.64 10.10
N ALA A 56 14.63 14.94 9.77
CA ALA A 56 15.66 15.34 10.74
C ALA A 56 16.20 16.77 10.56
N ILE A 57 15.51 17.63 9.80
CA ILE A 57 15.85 19.07 9.74
C ILE A 57 14.58 19.89 9.91
N SER A 58 14.16 20.00 11.17
CA SER A 58 13.46 21.19 11.66
C SER A 58 14.22 21.59 12.91
N GLU A 59 15.25 22.42 12.71
CA GLU A 59 15.76 23.42 13.66
C GLU A 59 16.96 24.14 13.01
N ASN A 60 16.74 25.44 12.71
CA ASN A 60 17.69 26.52 12.46
C ASN A 60 19.00 26.23 11.70
N ASP A 61 19.01 26.55 10.39
CA ASP A 61 19.92 27.53 9.75
C ASP A 61 19.95 27.30 8.22
N ALA A 62 19.22 28.12 7.48
CA ALA A 62 19.29 28.15 6.01
C ALA A 62 20.06 29.39 5.56
N LYS A 63 21.27 29.19 5.02
CA LYS A 63 21.90 30.17 4.11
C LYS A 63 21.52 29.85 2.66
N PRO A 64 21.24 30.85 1.81
CA PRO A 64 20.76 30.60 0.45
C PRO A 64 21.90 30.17 -0.46
N ILE A 65 21.70 29.09 -1.22
CA ILE A 65 22.52 28.73 -2.38
C ILE A 65 21.88 29.39 -3.61
N THR A 66 22.57 30.37 -4.16
CA THR A 66 22.26 31.02 -5.44
C THR A 66 22.50 30.06 -6.61
N ARG A 67 21.54 29.98 -7.55
CA ARG A 67 21.76 29.43 -8.89
C ARG A 67 21.76 30.55 -9.93
N SER A 68 22.76 30.52 -10.81
CA SER A 68 22.88 31.38 -12.00
C SER A 68 21.94 30.91 -13.13
N PRO A 69 21.59 31.81 -14.07
CA PRO A 69 20.46 31.63 -14.98
C PRO A 69 20.86 30.98 -16.30
N ALA A 70 19.92 30.25 -16.90
CA ALA A 70 19.99 29.84 -18.31
C ALA A 70 18.72 30.31 -19.04
N THR A 71 18.94 31.35 -19.85
CA THR A 71 18.32 31.70 -21.14
C THR A 71 16.79 31.80 -21.23
N ASP A 72 16.35 33.06 -21.21
CA ASP A 72 15.13 33.56 -21.83
C ASP A 72 15.06 33.23 -23.33
N HIS A 73 13.90 32.76 -23.78
CA HIS A 73 13.37 33.15 -25.09
C HIS A 73 11.97 33.73 -24.90
N VAL A 74 11.90 35.02 -25.23
CA VAL A 74 10.75 35.92 -25.24
C VAL A 74 9.71 35.48 -26.27
N MET A 75 8.44 35.42 -25.86
CA MET A 75 7.35 36.06 -26.62
C MET A 75 6.35 36.69 -25.65
N ARG A 76 5.93 37.89 -26.03
CA ARG A 76 5.45 39.01 -25.22
C ARG A 76 3.91 39.13 -25.27
N ASN A 77 3.35 39.49 -24.11
CA ASN A 77 2.12 40.24 -23.80
C ASN A 77 0.84 40.03 -24.61
N GLN A 78 -0.28 39.86 -23.91
CA GLN A 78 -1.25 40.95 -23.67
C GLN A 78 -2.37 40.52 -22.71
N SER A 79 -2.51 41.24 -21.59
CA SER A 79 -3.83 41.63 -21.07
C SER A 79 -3.67 42.71 -20.01
N ASP A 80 -4.20 43.88 -20.35
CA ASP A 80 -4.34 45.08 -19.54
C ASP A 80 -5.27 44.86 -18.33
N SER A 81 -4.76 45.25 -17.16
CA SER A 81 -5.27 46.30 -16.26
C SER A 81 -6.71 46.27 -15.68
N ILE A 82 -6.77 46.64 -14.38
CA ILE A 82 -7.86 47.33 -13.63
C ILE A 82 -8.91 46.37 -13.00
N ASP A 83 -9.26 46.38 -11.72
CA ASP A 83 -9.07 47.35 -10.62
C ASP A 83 -9.07 46.69 -9.23
N ARG A 84 -8.39 47.35 -8.29
CA ARG A 84 -8.41 47.08 -6.85
C ARG A 84 -9.63 47.75 -6.20
N VAL A 85 -10.35 47.01 -5.37
CA VAL A 85 -11.19 47.59 -4.30
C VAL A 85 -10.80 46.93 -2.98
N THR A 86 -10.15 47.72 -2.12
CA THR A 86 -9.92 47.47 -0.71
C THR A 86 -11.14 47.93 0.08
N VAL A 87 -11.71 47.04 0.91
CA VAL A 87 -12.54 47.45 2.05
C VAL A 87 -12.12 46.64 3.27
N THR A 88 -11.75 47.38 4.31
CA THR A 88 -11.41 47.02 5.68
C THR A 88 -12.63 46.49 6.43
N ASN A 89 -12.48 45.42 7.21
CA ASN A 89 -13.47 45.04 8.23
C ASN A 89 -12.78 45.02 9.60
N GLU A 90 -13.20 45.95 10.46
CA GLU A 90 -12.97 45.94 11.90
C GLU A 90 -13.98 45.00 12.58
N ALA A 91 -13.52 44.32 13.62
CA ALA A 91 -14.28 43.44 14.49
C ALA A 91 -14.89 44.20 15.68
N LEU A 92 -15.89 43.60 16.35
CA LEU A 92 -16.24 43.58 17.80
C LEU A 92 -17.77 43.25 17.98
N PRO A 93 -18.29 42.84 19.16
CA PRO A 93 -18.21 41.47 19.72
C PRO A 93 -19.59 40.91 20.18
N MET A 94 -19.56 39.68 20.72
CA MET A 94 -20.66 38.88 21.31
C MET A 94 -21.23 39.45 22.63
N GLU A 95 -22.51 39.18 22.91
CA GLU A 95 -23.08 39.07 24.28
C GLU A 95 -24.03 37.86 24.42
N GLU A 96 -23.92 37.18 25.56
CA GLU A 96 -24.67 36.01 26.06
C GLU A 96 -25.92 36.37 26.86
N LYS A 97 -26.87 35.42 26.94
CA LYS A 97 -27.74 35.01 28.09
C LYS A 97 -28.86 34.10 27.54
N GLY A 98 -29.34 33.01 28.13
CA GLY A 98 -29.22 32.35 29.44
C GLY A 98 -30.44 31.40 29.58
N ASP A 99 -30.28 30.24 30.21
CA ASP A 99 -31.14 29.03 30.18
C ASP A 99 -32.53 29.06 30.89
N GLU A 100 -33.48 28.30 30.31
CA GLU A 100 -34.52 27.34 30.86
C GLU A 100 -35.47 27.69 32.06
N PRO A 101 -36.46 26.82 32.43
CA PRO A 101 -37.29 25.82 31.69
C PRO A 101 -38.79 25.84 32.10
N VAL A 102 -39.72 25.27 31.31
CA VAL A 102 -41.00 24.70 31.83
C VAL A 102 -41.54 23.57 30.93
N GLU A 103 -41.62 22.35 31.46
CA GLU A 103 -42.58 21.29 31.03
C GLU A 103 -43.88 21.44 31.83
N ASP A 104 -45.06 21.29 31.20
CA ASP A 104 -45.92 20.11 31.43
C ASP A 104 -47.12 20.07 30.45
N LYS A 105 -47.56 18.84 30.12
CA LYS A 105 -48.69 18.49 29.24
C LYS A 105 -50.02 18.48 30.05
N PRO A 106 -51.17 17.93 29.58
CA PRO A 106 -51.70 17.58 28.24
C PRO A 106 -53.13 18.14 28.03
N VAL A 107 -53.80 17.86 26.89
CA VAL A 107 -55.17 17.29 26.81
C VAL A 107 -55.68 17.26 25.35
N LYS A 108 -56.23 16.10 24.96
CA LYS A 108 -57.01 15.76 23.76
C LYS A 108 -58.36 16.50 23.78
N GLU A 109 -59.06 16.85 22.70
CA GLU A 109 -59.70 15.94 21.74
C GLU A 109 -60.56 16.74 20.72
N THR A 110 -60.83 16.08 19.59
CA THR A 110 -62.03 16.14 18.72
C THR A 110 -62.28 17.22 17.63
N SER A 111 -62.70 16.64 16.49
CA SER A 111 -63.56 17.16 15.40
C SER A 111 -62.88 18.04 14.34
N SER A 112 -63.24 18.02 13.05
CA SER A 112 -63.76 17.03 12.09
C SER A 112 -63.88 17.78 10.75
N ILE A 113 -63.48 17.13 9.65
CA ILE A 113 -63.94 17.35 8.25
C ILE A 113 -63.57 18.70 7.60
N ASP A 114 -62.74 18.69 6.55
CA ASP A 114 -63.26 18.82 5.18
C ASP A 114 -62.26 18.37 4.09
N LYS A 115 -62.82 17.76 3.04
CA LYS A 115 -62.13 17.18 1.89
C LYS A 115 -61.83 18.27 0.86
N SER A 116 -60.60 18.32 0.35
CA SER A 116 -60.38 18.77 -1.03
C SER A 116 -59.18 18.06 -1.65
N LYS A 117 -59.45 17.51 -2.83
CA LYS A 117 -58.57 16.72 -3.68
C LYS A 117 -57.35 17.54 -4.11
N ARG A 118 -56.15 16.97 -3.97
CA ARG A 118 -55.02 17.35 -4.81
C ARG A 118 -54.32 16.09 -5.32
N SER A 119 -54.28 16.00 -6.64
CA SER A 119 -53.66 14.97 -7.45
C SER A 119 -52.16 14.82 -7.14
N GLU A 120 -51.73 13.60 -6.85
CA GLU A 120 -50.33 13.19 -6.75
C GLU A 120 -49.67 13.20 -8.15
N PRO A 121 -48.40 13.63 -8.28
CA PRO A 121 -47.59 13.30 -9.43
C PRO A 121 -46.97 11.91 -9.27
N ALA A 122 -46.87 11.21 -10.40
CA ALA A 122 -46.44 9.82 -10.54
C ALA A 122 -45.06 9.55 -9.91
N ASP A 123 -45.05 8.55 -9.03
CA ASP A 123 -43.90 7.82 -8.51
C ASP A 123 -43.20 7.08 -9.67
N GLU A 124 -42.11 7.65 -10.16
CA GLU A 124 -41.21 7.02 -11.14
C GLU A 124 -40.43 5.91 -10.42
N ARG A 125 -41.09 4.76 -10.28
CA ARG A 125 -40.52 3.56 -9.67
C ARG A 125 -39.33 3.08 -10.50
N LEU A 126 -38.15 3.17 -9.90
CA LEU A 126 -36.95 2.44 -10.30
C LEU A 126 -37.30 0.95 -10.54
N PRO A 127 -36.87 0.34 -11.66
CA PRO A 127 -37.26 -1.03 -11.98
C PRO A 127 -36.72 -2.02 -10.95
N ILE A 128 -37.66 -2.72 -10.33
CA ILE A 128 -37.48 -3.79 -9.37
C ILE A 128 -36.90 -5.00 -10.11
N THR A 129 -35.75 -5.51 -9.69
CA THR A 129 -35.35 -6.89 -9.98
C THR A 129 -35.63 -7.74 -8.74
N GLU A 130 -36.81 -8.36 -8.73
CA GLU A 130 -37.14 -9.43 -7.80
C GLU A 130 -36.29 -10.66 -8.14
N ASN A 131 -35.67 -11.25 -7.12
CA ASN A 131 -34.95 -12.52 -7.20
C ASN A 131 -35.91 -13.66 -7.56
N THR A 132 -36.13 -13.86 -8.85
CA THR A 132 -36.71 -15.09 -9.39
C THR A 132 -35.59 -16.12 -9.52
N THR A 133 -35.60 -17.10 -8.64
CA THR A 133 -34.74 -18.29 -8.71
C THR A 133 -35.29 -19.23 -9.81
N GLY A 134 -35.04 -18.86 -11.06
CA GLY A 134 -35.19 -19.74 -12.23
C GLY A 134 -33.87 -20.48 -12.55
N PRO A 135 -33.89 -21.53 -13.39
CA PRO A 135 -32.72 -22.34 -13.71
C PRO A 135 -31.68 -21.63 -14.61
N ASP A 136 -31.93 -20.37 -14.96
CA ASP A 136 -31.13 -19.56 -15.88
C ASP A 136 -30.86 -18.16 -15.29
N SER A 137 -30.62 -18.08 -13.98
CA SER A 137 -30.22 -16.83 -13.34
C SER A 137 -28.86 -16.40 -13.87
N ASP A 138 -28.79 -15.23 -14.52
CA ASP A 138 -27.55 -14.60 -14.96
C ASP A 138 -26.51 -14.63 -13.82
N ILE A 139 -25.41 -15.33 -14.06
CA ILE A 139 -24.33 -15.51 -13.09
C ILE A 139 -23.80 -14.15 -12.60
N CYS A 140 -23.88 -13.10 -13.43
CA CYS A 140 -23.42 -11.75 -13.12
C CYS A 140 -24.46 -10.84 -12.45
N SER A 141 -25.68 -11.33 -12.20
CA SER A 141 -26.70 -10.58 -11.46
C SER A 141 -26.17 -10.09 -10.11
N GLY A 142 -26.30 -8.78 -9.87
CA GLY A 142 -25.78 -8.12 -8.67
C GLY A 142 -24.25 -8.05 -8.56
N ARG A 143 -23.52 -8.41 -9.62
CA ARG A 143 -22.05 -8.46 -9.67
C ARG A 143 -21.44 -7.62 -10.79
N TYR A 144 -22.26 -6.96 -11.59
CA TYR A 144 -21.81 -6.13 -12.70
C TYR A 144 -20.99 -4.93 -12.23
N VAL A 145 -19.89 -4.65 -12.92
CA VAL A 145 -19.10 -3.43 -12.71
C VAL A 145 -19.04 -2.68 -14.02
N TYR A 146 -19.33 -1.38 -13.97
CA TYR A 146 -19.14 -0.47 -15.08
C TYR A 146 -17.77 0.19 -14.96
N LEU A 147 -16.96 0.14 -16.03
CA LEU A 147 -15.66 0.80 -16.12
C LEU A 147 -15.83 2.14 -16.82
N TYR A 148 -15.52 3.23 -16.13
CA TYR A 148 -15.52 4.54 -16.79
C TYR A 148 -14.42 4.65 -17.85
N ASP A 149 -14.82 5.15 -19.02
CA ASP A 149 -13.89 5.70 -20.00
C ASP A 149 -13.49 7.13 -19.58
N LEU A 150 -12.42 7.23 -18.80
CA LEU A 150 -11.89 8.52 -18.33
C LEU A 150 -11.00 9.18 -19.39
N PRO A 151 -10.96 10.52 -19.47
CA PRO A 151 -9.91 11.22 -20.21
C PRO A 151 -8.52 10.74 -19.81
N SER A 152 -7.66 10.46 -20.81
CA SER A 152 -6.35 9.81 -20.64
C SER A 152 -5.40 10.52 -19.67
N ARG A 153 -5.58 11.82 -19.46
CA ARG A 153 -4.86 12.60 -18.44
C ARG A 153 -4.97 12.03 -17.02
N PHE A 154 -6.00 11.24 -16.73
CA PHE A 154 -6.24 10.62 -15.42
C PHE A 154 -5.57 9.23 -15.30
N ASN A 155 -5.04 8.66 -16.39
CA ASN A 155 -4.40 7.34 -16.37
C ASN A 155 -3.27 7.21 -17.40
N ASP A 156 -3.57 6.93 -18.66
CA ASP A 156 -2.62 6.54 -19.69
C ASP A 156 -1.52 7.59 -19.93
N GLU A 157 -1.85 8.88 -19.82
CA GLU A 157 -0.85 9.95 -19.95
C GLU A 157 0.13 10.00 -18.77
N ILE A 158 -0.30 9.65 -17.57
CA ILE A 158 0.56 9.60 -16.37
C ILE A 158 1.64 8.54 -16.57
N ILE A 159 1.26 7.35 -17.07
CA ILE A 159 2.21 6.26 -17.30
C ILE A 159 3.03 6.43 -18.59
N LYS A 160 2.57 7.20 -19.58
CA LYS A 160 3.39 7.59 -20.74
C LYS A 160 4.58 8.44 -20.33
N ASP A 161 4.42 9.31 -19.33
CA ASP A 161 5.48 10.10 -18.72
C ASP A 161 6.04 9.45 -17.44
N CYS A 162 6.24 8.13 -17.48
CA CYS A 162 6.61 7.32 -16.33
C CYS A 162 7.88 7.78 -15.59
N ARG A 163 8.81 8.47 -16.25
CA ARG A 163 10.03 8.98 -15.61
C ARG A 163 9.77 10.14 -14.65
N SER A 164 8.66 10.88 -14.79
CA SER A 164 8.32 11.97 -13.89
C SER A 164 7.59 11.51 -12.63
N ILE A 165 7.12 10.26 -12.58
CA ILE A 165 6.37 9.70 -11.45
C ILE A 165 7.21 9.64 -10.17
N ASN A 166 8.52 9.41 -10.29
CA ASN A 166 9.40 9.23 -9.14
C ASN A 166 10.72 9.99 -9.34
N LEU A 167 11.09 10.81 -8.35
CA LEU A 167 12.30 11.63 -8.39
C LEU A 167 13.61 10.85 -8.23
N TRP A 168 13.53 9.61 -7.75
CA TRP A 168 14.70 8.86 -7.31
C TRP A 168 15.05 7.68 -8.20
N TYR A 169 14.10 7.17 -8.98
CA TYR A 169 14.35 6.10 -9.96
C TYR A 169 13.36 6.08 -11.10
N ASP A 170 13.76 5.41 -12.18
CA ASP A 170 12.93 5.24 -13.37
C ASP A 170 11.79 4.23 -13.10
N MET A 171 10.55 4.73 -13.01
CA MET A 171 9.35 3.92 -12.83
C MET A 171 8.92 3.18 -14.09
N CYS A 172 9.43 3.51 -15.28
CA CYS A 172 8.99 2.90 -16.53
C CYS A 172 9.15 1.38 -16.53
N ARG A 173 10.23 0.87 -15.92
CA ARG A 173 10.43 -0.58 -15.77
C ARG A 173 9.39 -1.24 -14.88
N ALA A 174 8.95 -0.56 -13.82
CA ALA A 174 7.92 -1.09 -12.92
C ALA A 174 6.55 -1.21 -13.62
N LEU A 175 6.33 -0.47 -14.71
CA LEU A 175 5.09 -0.48 -15.49
C LEU A 175 5.04 -1.57 -16.57
N GLU A 176 6.17 -2.25 -16.84
CA GLU A 176 6.19 -3.41 -17.74
C GLU A 176 5.18 -4.49 -17.30
N ASN A 177 4.70 -5.30 -18.25
CA ASN A 177 3.78 -6.41 -17.98
C ASN A 177 2.50 -6.00 -17.24
N GLY A 178 1.95 -4.81 -17.51
CA GLY A 178 0.72 -4.33 -16.87
C GLY A 178 0.92 -3.92 -15.41
N GLY A 179 2.07 -3.31 -15.09
CA GLY A 179 2.40 -2.91 -13.73
C GLY A 179 3.07 -3.99 -12.87
N LEU A 180 3.25 -5.21 -13.40
CA LEU A 180 3.96 -6.27 -12.67
C LEU A 180 5.48 -6.05 -12.63
N GLY A 181 6.02 -5.24 -13.55
CA GLY A 181 7.45 -5.05 -13.75
C GLY A 181 8.10 -6.20 -14.54
N PRO A 182 9.43 -6.19 -14.70
CA PRO A 182 10.14 -7.23 -15.45
C PRO A 182 10.10 -8.57 -14.72
N GLN A 183 10.10 -9.67 -15.47
CA GLN A 183 10.11 -11.01 -14.91
C GLN A 183 11.42 -11.28 -14.14
N LEU A 184 11.30 -11.87 -12.96
CA LEU A 184 12.44 -12.32 -12.16
C LEU A 184 13.01 -13.62 -12.73
N VAL A 185 14.32 -13.64 -12.93
CA VAL A 185 15.06 -14.84 -13.30
C VAL A 185 15.46 -15.60 -12.04
N ASP A 186 15.10 -16.88 -11.95
CA ASP A 186 15.40 -17.72 -10.79
C ASP A 186 16.84 -18.27 -10.82
N THR A 187 17.81 -17.38 -10.63
CA THR A 187 19.24 -17.75 -10.64
C THR A 187 19.68 -18.54 -9.41
N GLU A 188 18.95 -18.43 -8.29
CA GLU A 188 19.32 -19.02 -6.99
C GLU A 188 18.37 -20.14 -6.52
N LYS A 189 17.44 -20.61 -7.38
CA LYS A 189 16.38 -21.56 -7.02
C LYS A 189 15.50 -21.08 -5.85
N VAL A 190 15.35 -19.77 -5.69
CA VAL A 190 14.54 -19.12 -4.64
C VAL A 190 13.06 -19.09 -5.05
N PHE A 191 12.80 -19.03 -6.34
CA PHE A 191 11.46 -18.86 -6.92
C PHE A 191 10.94 -20.15 -7.57
N SER A 192 9.75 -20.08 -8.17
CA SER A 192 9.34 -21.04 -9.20
C SER A 192 9.75 -20.52 -10.58
N HIS A 193 9.76 -21.40 -11.59
CA HIS A 193 10.23 -21.06 -12.94
C HIS A 193 9.47 -19.92 -13.63
N LYS A 194 8.21 -19.69 -13.25
CA LYS A 194 7.32 -18.66 -13.83
C LYS A 194 6.62 -17.88 -12.74
N SER A 195 6.06 -16.74 -13.13
CA SER A 195 5.10 -15.95 -12.32
C SER A 195 5.73 -15.10 -11.23
N TRP A 196 7.02 -14.79 -11.34
CA TRP A 196 7.74 -13.91 -10.44
C TRP A 196 8.18 -12.66 -11.18
N TYR A 197 7.97 -11.50 -10.57
CA TYR A 197 8.26 -10.20 -11.17
C TYR A 197 8.91 -9.24 -10.18
N VAL A 198 9.63 -8.25 -10.69
CA VAL A 198 10.17 -7.14 -9.88
C VAL A 198 9.07 -6.10 -9.67
N THR A 199 7.98 -6.53 -9.03
CA THR A 199 6.80 -5.70 -8.80
C THR A 199 7.10 -4.58 -7.83
N ASP A 200 6.86 -3.34 -8.25
CA ASP A 200 6.96 -2.18 -7.40
C ASP A 200 5.69 -2.02 -6.55
N GLN A 201 5.85 -1.61 -5.30
CA GLN A 201 4.75 -1.49 -4.35
C GLN A 201 3.68 -0.45 -4.73
N PHE A 202 4.02 0.53 -5.57
CA PHE A 202 3.15 1.65 -5.93
C PHE A 202 2.39 1.45 -7.26
N THR A 203 2.55 0.31 -7.91
CA THR A 203 1.94 0.02 -9.24
C THR A 203 0.54 -0.60 -9.17
N LEU A 204 -0.03 -0.72 -7.97
CA LEU A 204 -1.32 -1.39 -7.73
C LEU A 204 -2.45 -0.87 -8.63
N GLU A 205 -2.52 0.44 -8.90
CA GLU A 205 -3.56 1.06 -9.72
C GLU A 205 -3.53 0.53 -11.16
N VAL A 206 -2.32 0.33 -11.70
CA VAL A 206 -2.10 -0.21 -13.03
C VAL A 206 -2.46 -1.69 -13.05
N ILE A 207 -1.99 -2.47 -12.08
CA ILE A 207 -2.30 -3.90 -11.96
C ILE A 207 -3.81 -4.11 -11.85
N PHE A 208 -4.49 -3.32 -11.02
CA PHE A 208 -5.94 -3.42 -10.82
C PHE A 208 -6.71 -3.00 -12.07
N HIS A 209 -6.30 -1.92 -12.74
CA HIS A 209 -6.93 -1.46 -13.97
C HIS A 209 -6.75 -2.47 -15.12
N GLU A 210 -5.58 -3.12 -15.23
CA GLU A 210 -5.39 -4.20 -16.20
C GLU A 210 -6.21 -5.45 -15.85
N ARG A 211 -6.36 -5.79 -14.56
CA ARG A 211 -7.21 -6.91 -14.13
C ARG A 211 -8.69 -6.68 -14.40
N ILE A 212 -9.22 -5.48 -14.12
CA ILE A 212 -10.67 -5.22 -14.24
C ILE A 212 -11.17 -5.22 -15.67
N LYS A 213 -10.31 -4.89 -16.65
CA LYS A 213 -10.62 -5.01 -18.08
C LYS A 213 -11.00 -6.43 -18.51
N HIS A 214 -10.62 -7.43 -17.71
CA HIS A 214 -10.93 -8.85 -17.94
C HIS A 214 -11.88 -9.44 -16.89
N TYR A 215 -12.54 -8.60 -16.07
CA TYR A 215 -13.50 -9.07 -15.09
C TYR A 215 -14.74 -9.69 -15.78
N LYS A 216 -15.14 -10.89 -15.34
CA LYS A 216 -16.22 -11.66 -15.97
C LYS A 216 -17.55 -10.91 -16.03
N CYS A 217 -17.82 -10.04 -15.06
CA CYS A 217 -19.05 -9.24 -14.99
C CYS A 217 -18.79 -7.76 -15.28
N LEU A 218 -17.86 -7.46 -16.19
CA LEU A 218 -17.73 -6.11 -16.73
C LEU A 218 -18.91 -5.83 -17.67
N THR A 219 -19.52 -4.65 -17.57
CA THR A 219 -20.63 -4.22 -18.43
C THR A 219 -20.35 -2.85 -19.05
N ASN A 220 -20.81 -2.66 -20.28
CA ASN A 220 -20.86 -1.35 -20.95
C ASN A 220 -22.23 -0.67 -20.79
N ASP A 221 -23.20 -1.36 -20.18
CA ASP A 221 -24.50 -0.80 -19.82
C ASP A 221 -24.46 -0.42 -18.33
N SER A 222 -24.45 0.89 -18.05
CA SER A 222 -24.40 1.42 -16.69
C SER A 222 -25.67 1.13 -15.88
N SER A 223 -26.80 0.84 -16.52
CA SER A 223 -28.05 0.51 -15.84
C SER A 223 -28.02 -0.84 -15.11
N LEU A 224 -27.15 -1.76 -15.55
CA LEU A 224 -26.94 -3.07 -14.92
C LEU A 224 -25.94 -3.02 -13.76
N ALA A 225 -25.20 -1.90 -13.62
CA ALA A 225 -24.02 -1.84 -12.79
C ALA A 225 -24.33 -1.90 -11.28
N SER A 226 -23.63 -2.79 -10.59
CA SER A 226 -23.62 -2.88 -9.13
C SER A 226 -22.58 -1.97 -8.49
N ALA A 227 -21.54 -1.60 -9.24
CA ALA A 227 -20.55 -0.61 -8.84
C ALA A 227 -19.91 0.05 -10.07
N PHE A 228 -19.35 1.23 -9.89
CA PHE A 228 -18.68 2.02 -10.93
C PHE A 228 -17.18 2.15 -10.61
N TYR A 229 -16.33 1.57 -11.44
CA TYR A 229 -14.88 1.72 -11.29
C TYR A 229 -14.38 2.97 -12.00
N VAL A 230 -13.63 3.79 -11.26
CA VAL A 230 -13.00 5.02 -11.73
C VAL A 230 -11.49 4.76 -11.88
N PRO A 231 -10.97 4.54 -13.11
CA PRO A 231 -9.56 4.23 -13.35
C PRO A 231 -8.67 5.48 -13.29
N PHE A 232 -8.65 6.18 -12.15
CA PHE A 232 -7.74 7.31 -11.87
C PHE A 232 -6.48 6.81 -11.17
N TYR A 233 -5.31 7.08 -11.74
CA TYR A 233 -4.01 6.72 -11.15
C TYR A 233 -3.56 7.78 -10.13
N ALA A 234 -4.37 7.98 -9.09
CA ALA A 234 -4.18 8.96 -8.03
C ALA A 234 -2.81 8.87 -7.35
N GLY A 235 -2.33 7.66 -7.06
CA GLY A 235 -1.05 7.41 -6.41
C GLY A 235 0.14 7.77 -7.30
N LEU A 236 0.07 7.40 -8.58
CA LEU A 236 1.10 7.79 -9.55
C LEU A 236 1.07 9.30 -9.84
N ASP A 237 -0.12 9.90 -9.96
CA ASP A 237 -0.29 11.34 -10.18
C ASP A 237 0.30 12.18 -9.04
N VAL A 238 -0.13 11.92 -7.79
CA VAL A 238 0.36 12.69 -6.63
C VAL A 238 1.88 12.54 -6.48
N SER A 239 2.44 11.36 -6.80
CA SER A 239 3.89 11.11 -6.71
C SER A 239 4.72 12.03 -7.59
N ARG A 240 4.19 12.49 -8.74
CA ARG A 240 4.87 13.47 -9.61
C ARG A 240 5.09 14.81 -8.90
N TYR A 241 4.25 15.12 -7.90
CA TYR A 241 4.13 16.46 -7.32
C TYR A 241 4.36 16.50 -5.79
N LEU A 242 4.67 15.39 -5.14
CA LEU A 242 4.87 15.34 -3.68
C LEU A 242 6.04 16.17 -3.17
N TRP A 243 7.05 16.47 -4.01
CA TRP A 243 8.26 17.19 -3.60
C TRP A 243 8.52 18.43 -4.45
N GLY A 244 8.62 19.59 -3.79
CA GLY A 244 9.02 20.83 -4.45
C GLY A 244 7.93 21.50 -5.30
N PHE A 245 6.69 21.02 -5.24
CA PHE A 245 5.54 21.62 -5.92
C PHE A 245 4.52 22.16 -4.92
N ASN A 246 3.74 23.16 -5.34
CA ASN A 246 2.70 23.76 -4.52
C ASN A 246 1.44 22.88 -4.41
N THR A 247 0.60 23.17 -3.42
CA THR A 247 -0.66 22.46 -3.15
C THR A 247 -1.62 22.48 -4.34
N SER A 248 -1.70 23.61 -5.06
CA SER A 248 -2.53 23.77 -6.26
C SER A 248 -2.19 22.73 -7.35
N MET A 249 -0.89 22.48 -7.61
CA MET A 249 -0.47 21.48 -8.58
C MET A 249 -0.81 20.06 -8.12
N ARG A 250 -0.54 19.74 -6.84
CA ARG A 250 -0.84 18.43 -6.23
C ARG A 250 -2.33 18.08 -6.25
N ASP A 251 -3.20 19.09 -6.19
CA ASP A 251 -4.66 18.90 -6.15
C ASP A 251 -5.33 18.96 -7.52
N SER A 252 -4.64 19.44 -8.55
CA SER A 252 -5.22 19.80 -9.84
C SER A 252 -5.97 18.65 -10.53
N ALA A 253 -5.38 17.45 -10.57
CA ALA A 253 -5.99 16.28 -11.17
C ALA A 253 -7.20 15.78 -10.36
N ALA A 254 -7.10 15.76 -9.03
CA ALA A 254 -8.20 15.36 -8.14
C ALA A 254 -9.42 16.28 -8.30
N LEU A 255 -9.21 17.60 -8.32
CA LEU A 255 -10.27 18.59 -8.55
C LEU A 255 -10.89 18.44 -9.94
N ALA A 256 -10.06 18.25 -10.96
CA ALA A 256 -10.53 18.04 -12.34
C ALA A 256 -11.34 16.75 -12.49
N LEU A 257 -10.97 15.68 -11.78
CA LEU A 257 -11.69 14.41 -11.76
C LEU A 257 -13.06 14.56 -11.10
N MET A 258 -13.14 15.17 -9.91
CA MET A 258 -14.41 15.37 -9.22
C MET A 258 -15.39 16.21 -10.06
N LYS A 259 -14.88 17.26 -10.71
CA LYS A 259 -15.67 18.07 -11.68
C LYS A 259 -16.16 17.27 -12.89
N TRP A 260 -15.42 16.24 -13.30
CA TRP A 260 -15.80 15.37 -14.42
C TRP A 260 -16.84 14.32 -14.00
N LEU A 261 -16.66 13.71 -12.83
CA LEU A 261 -17.52 12.66 -12.28
C LEU A 261 -18.91 13.18 -11.92
N THR A 262 -18.98 14.31 -11.22
CA THR A 262 -20.25 14.92 -10.78
C THR A 262 -21.20 15.30 -11.92
N LYS A 263 -20.70 15.40 -13.15
CA LYS A 263 -21.51 15.69 -14.35
C LYS A 263 -22.14 14.44 -14.97
N ARG A 264 -21.71 13.23 -14.58
CA ARG A 264 -22.21 11.97 -15.11
C ARG A 264 -23.58 11.64 -14.54
N ASP A 265 -24.45 11.03 -15.34
CA ASP A 265 -25.78 10.64 -14.87
C ASP A 265 -25.68 9.49 -13.86
N GLU A 266 -24.73 8.57 -14.08
CA GLU A 266 -24.43 7.49 -13.15
C GLU A 266 -24.03 8.01 -11.77
N TRP A 267 -23.33 9.15 -11.68
CA TRP A 267 -22.95 9.75 -10.40
C TRP A 267 -24.18 10.25 -9.63
N LYS A 268 -25.16 10.84 -10.32
CA LYS A 268 -26.34 11.48 -9.70
C LYS A 268 -27.26 10.48 -9.01
N LEU A 269 -27.25 9.21 -9.43
CA LEU A 269 -28.11 8.16 -8.89
C LEU A 269 -27.86 7.88 -7.40
N MET A 270 -26.59 7.81 -7.01
CA MET A 270 -26.19 7.49 -5.63
C MET A 270 -25.16 8.47 -5.06
N TRP A 271 -25.00 9.63 -5.69
CA TRP A 271 -24.08 10.69 -5.29
C TRP A 271 -22.63 10.20 -5.11
N GLY A 272 -22.21 9.24 -5.94
CA GLY A 272 -20.88 8.64 -5.88
C GLY A 272 -20.70 7.47 -4.89
N ARG A 273 -21.75 7.06 -4.16
CA ARG A 273 -21.64 6.00 -3.12
C ARG A 273 -21.45 4.59 -3.67
N ASP A 274 -21.77 4.39 -4.95
CA ASP A 274 -21.51 3.17 -5.72
C ASP A 274 -20.25 3.25 -6.59
N HIS A 275 -19.50 4.35 -6.49
CA HIS A 275 -18.24 4.55 -7.18
C HIS A 275 -17.06 4.12 -6.32
N PHE A 276 -16.04 3.57 -6.97
CA PHE A 276 -14.80 3.26 -6.31
C PHE A 276 -13.58 3.52 -7.20
N LEU A 277 -12.46 3.84 -6.55
CA LEU A 277 -11.15 3.95 -7.20
C LEU A 277 -10.11 3.17 -6.39
N VAL A 278 -9.00 2.83 -7.02
CA VAL A 278 -7.86 2.16 -6.39
C VAL A 278 -6.68 3.11 -6.44
N ALA A 279 -6.02 3.30 -5.30
CA ALA A 279 -4.84 4.11 -5.14
C ALA A 279 -3.64 3.29 -4.66
N GLY A 280 -2.54 3.32 -5.41
CA GLY A 280 -1.33 2.55 -5.15
C GLY A 280 -0.46 3.16 -4.07
N ARG A 281 -1.06 3.91 -3.15
CA ARG A 281 -0.39 4.67 -2.10
C ARG A 281 -1.23 4.63 -0.82
N ILE A 282 -0.62 5.06 0.30
CA ILE A 282 -1.29 5.00 1.60
C ILE A 282 -2.30 6.14 1.71
N THR A 283 -3.34 5.97 2.54
CA THR A 283 -4.40 6.99 2.71
C THR A 283 -3.88 8.39 3.02
N TRP A 284 -2.75 8.50 3.75
CA TRP A 284 -2.17 9.77 4.18
C TRP A 284 -1.62 10.63 3.04
N ASP A 285 -1.33 10.03 1.88
CA ASP A 285 -0.92 10.78 0.68
C ASP A 285 -2.06 11.59 0.05
N PHE A 286 -3.29 11.40 0.53
CA PHE A 286 -4.51 11.96 -0.05
C PHE A 286 -5.38 12.73 0.96
N ARG A 287 -4.87 12.95 2.18
CA ARG A 287 -5.61 13.56 3.30
C ARG A 287 -4.91 14.80 3.87
N ARG A 288 -4.27 15.61 3.03
CA ARG A 288 -3.73 16.90 3.47
C ARG A 288 -4.85 17.78 4.01
N LEU A 289 -4.66 18.37 5.20
CA LEU A 289 -5.72 19.11 5.92
C LEU A 289 -5.65 20.64 5.76
N THR A 290 -4.47 21.20 5.51
CA THR A 290 -4.27 22.65 5.32
C THR A 290 -3.88 22.95 3.87
N GLU A 291 -3.90 24.21 3.44
CA GLU A 291 -3.44 24.62 2.10
C GLU A 291 -1.95 25.02 2.06
N GLU A 292 -1.17 24.64 3.07
CA GLU A 292 0.26 24.95 3.16
C GLU A 292 1.10 24.04 2.25
N ASP A 293 2.04 24.62 1.49
CA ASP A 293 2.91 23.87 0.57
C ASP A 293 3.86 22.89 1.27
N GLN A 294 4.14 23.11 2.56
CA GLN A 294 4.96 22.22 3.39
C GLN A 294 4.20 20.96 3.83
N ASP A 295 2.87 21.01 3.86
CA ASP A 295 2.07 19.87 4.29
C ASP A 295 2.12 18.74 3.26
N TRP A 296 2.08 17.51 3.77
CA TRP A 296 2.22 16.31 2.95
C TRP A 296 0.93 15.95 2.20
N GLY A 297 1.08 15.55 0.94
CA GLY A 297 0.01 14.91 0.16
C GLY A 297 -0.90 15.85 -0.62
N SER A 298 -1.90 15.25 -1.26
CA SER A 298 -3.03 15.93 -1.93
C SER A 298 -4.26 15.96 -1.03
N LYS A 299 -5.30 16.69 -1.46
CA LYS A 299 -6.59 16.74 -0.75
C LYS A 299 -7.66 15.78 -1.29
N LEU A 300 -7.32 14.86 -2.21
CA LEU A 300 -8.28 14.00 -2.92
C LEU A 300 -9.32 13.37 -1.98
N MET A 301 -8.92 12.72 -0.88
CA MET A 301 -9.83 11.99 0.00
C MET A 301 -10.57 12.89 1.02
N ILE A 302 -10.26 14.18 1.07
CA ILE A 302 -11.03 15.15 1.88
C ILE A 302 -12.03 15.96 1.05
N LEU A 303 -11.95 15.88 -0.29
CA LEU A 303 -12.95 16.48 -1.18
C LEU A 303 -14.35 15.91 -0.87
N PRO A 304 -15.41 16.75 -0.82
CA PRO A 304 -16.77 16.31 -0.48
C PRO A 304 -17.26 15.15 -1.35
N GLU A 305 -16.97 15.19 -2.64
CA GLU A 305 -17.36 14.17 -3.62
C GLU A 305 -16.64 12.84 -3.36
N ALA A 306 -15.33 12.90 -3.13
CA ALA A 306 -14.52 11.70 -2.89
C ALA A 306 -14.85 11.01 -1.55
N LYS A 307 -15.36 11.76 -0.56
CA LYS A 307 -15.86 11.19 0.70
C LYS A 307 -17.03 10.23 0.50
N ASN A 308 -17.80 10.38 -0.56
CA ASN A 308 -18.90 9.47 -0.89
C ASN A 308 -18.40 8.17 -1.53
N MET A 309 -17.28 8.20 -2.23
CA MET A 309 -16.72 7.06 -2.95
C MET A 309 -16.05 6.05 -2.01
N SER A 310 -15.96 4.79 -2.44
CA SER A 310 -15.07 3.82 -1.80
C SER A 310 -13.67 3.93 -2.39
N VAL A 311 -12.65 4.18 -1.56
CA VAL A 311 -11.25 4.30 -2.04
C VAL A 311 -10.41 3.15 -1.53
N LEU A 312 -9.93 2.30 -2.44
CA LEU A 312 -9.08 1.16 -2.08
C LEU A 312 -7.62 1.62 -2.07
N VAL A 313 -6.90 1.38 -0.98
CA VAL A 313 -5.52 1.84 -0.77
C VAL A 313 -4.64 0.68 -0.32
N ILE A 314 -3.32 0.80 -0.41
CA ILE A 314 -2.41 -0.20 0.17
C ILE A 314 -2.36 -0.14 1.71
N GLU A 315 -2.73 0.99 2.31
CA GLU A 315 -2.88 1.15 3.76
C GLU A 315 -3.99 2.16 4.06
N SER A 316 -5.00 1.75 4.86
CA SER A 316 -6.18 2.56 5.16
C SER A 316 -6.13 3.21 6.54
N SER A 317 -6.97 4.23 6.72
CA SER A 317 -7.14 4.91 7.99
C SER A 317 -8.00 4.08 8.95
N PRO A 318 -7.62 3.98 10.24
CA PRO A 318 -8.50 3.40 11.25
C PRO A 318 -9.67 4.34 11.60
N TRP A 319 -9.58 5.63 11.26
CA TRP A 319 -10.53 6.66 11.68
C TRP A 319 -11.46 7.15 10.57
N HIS A 320 -11.45 6.53 9.38
CA HIS A 320 -12.31 6.97 8.26
C HIS A 320 -13.10 5.83 7.66
N ARG A 321 -14.28 6.14 7.13
CA ARG A 321 -15.27 5.14 6.69
C ARG A 321 -15.18 4.73 5.24
N ASN A 322 -14.58 5.56 4.41
CA ASN A 322 -14.69 5.47 2.96
C ASN A 322 -13.45 4.86 2.30
N ASP A 323 -12.34 4.68 3.03
CA ASP A 323 -11.16 3.96 2.54
C ASP A 323 -11.02 2.55 3.12
N PHE A 324 -10.46 1.66 2.30
CA PHE A 324 -10.31 0.22 2.57
C PHE A 324 -8.95 -0.27 2.11
N ALA A 325 -8.20 -0.90 3.02
CA ALA A 325 -6.89 -1.43 2.64
C ALA A 325 -7.03 -2.75 1.88
N ILE A 326 -6.31 -2.85 0.76
CA ILE A 326 -6.10 -4.08 -0.01
C ILE A 326 -4.59 -4.41 -0.06
N PRO A 327 -4.20 -5.67 -0.23
CA PRO A 327 -2.81 -6.11 -0.12
C PRO A 327 -1.85 -5.29 -1.00
N TYR A 328 -0.65 -5.03 -0.49
CA TYR A 328 0.42 -4.52 -1.35
C TYR A 328 0.71 -5.54 -2.47
N PRO A 329 0.98 -5.10 -3.72
CA PRO A 329 1.48 -5.99 -4.76
C PRO A 329 2.72 -6.74 -4.28
N THR A 330 2.71 -8.07 -4.35
CA THR A 330 3.86 -8.91 -3.95
C THR A 330 4.73 -9.23 -5.17
N TYR A 331 5.73 -10.10 -5.04
CA TYR A 331 6.57 -10.49 -6.19
C TYR A 331 5.99 -11.65 -7.03
N PHE A 332 4.90 -12.30 -6.60
CA PHE A 332 4.35 -13.50 -7.25
C PHE A 332 2.95 -13.24 -7.81
N HIS A 333 2.83 -13.39 -9.13
CA HIS A 333 1.64 -13.09 -9.92
C HIS A 333 1.35 -14.26 -10.88
N PRO A 334 0.59 -15.28 -10.44
CA PRO A 334 0.32 -16.48 -11.20
C PRO A 334 -0.56 -16.19 -12.41
N SER A 335 -0.28 -16.93 -13.49
CA SER A 335 -1.08 -16.95 -14.71
C SER A 335 -2.11 -18.09 -14.72
N ARG A 336 -1.99 -19.04 -13.78
CA ARG A 336 -2.80 -20.26 -13.70
C ARG A 336 -2.94 -20.77 -12.28
N ASP A 337 -4.07 -21.40 -11.98
CA ASP A 337 -4.40 -21.97 -10.68
C ASP A 337 -3.37 -23.00 -10.17
N ASN A 338 -2.76 -23.78 -11.08
CA ASN A 338 -1.78 -24.79 -10.71
C ASN A 338 -0.46 -24.19 -10.18
N GLU A 339 -0.08 -22.99 -10.60
CA GLU A 339 1.13 -22.30 -10.12
C GLU A 339 1.01 -21.92 -8.64
N ILE A 340 -0.21 -21.55 -8.20
CA ILE A 340 -0.53 -21.31 -6.80
C ILE A 340 -0.35 -22.60 -5.99
N SER A 341 -0.96 -23.69 -6.44
CA SER A 341 -0.88 -24.98 -5.75
C SER A 341 0.56 -25.51 -5.67
N GLN A 342 1.34 -25.33 -6.73
CA GLN A 342 2.78 -25.64 -6.73
C GLN A 342 3.54 -24.81 -5.71
N TRP A 343 3.30 -23.50 -5.65
CA TRP A 343 3.95 -22.63 -4.69
C TRP A 343 3.57 -22.96 -3.25
N GLN A 344 2.29 -23.17 -2.95
CA GLN A 344 1.82 -23.60 -1.64
C GLN A 344 2.47 -24.93 -1.21
N ASN A 345 2.52 -25.92 -2.10
CA ASN A 345 3.16 -27.21 -1.83
C ASN A 345 4.67 -27.08 -1.62
N ARG A 346 5.34 -26.15 -2.29
CA ARG A 346 6.73 -25.81 -2.00
C ARG A 346 6.84 -25.24 -0.58
N MET A 347 6.04 -24.25 -0.21
CA MET A 347 6.08 -23.63 1.12
C MET A 347 5.82 -24.61 2.27
N ARG A 348 4.94 -25.60 2.05
CA ARG A 348 4.68 -26.68 3.03
C ARG A 348 5.90 -27.57 3.28
N ARG A 349 6.70 -27.84 2.23
CA ARG A 349 7.85 -28.78 2.29
C ARG A 349 9.16 -28.13 2.75
N LEU A 350 9.26 -26.80 2.71
CA LEU A 350 10.49 -26.11 3.09
C LEU A 350 10.81 -26.28 4.59
N LYS A 351 12.07 -26.65 4.86
CA LYS A 351 12.63 -26.66 6.22
C LYS A 351 13.01 -25.24 6.62
N ARG A 352 12.47 -24.77 7.75
CA ARG A 352 12.76 -23.45 8.32
C ARG A 352 13.83 -23.60 9.39
N ARG A 353 15.00 -23.01 9.15
CA ARG A 353 16.21 -23.14 9.97
C ARG A 353 16.25 -22.14 11.12
N PHE A 354 15.67 -20.96 10.92
CA PHE A 354 15.66 -19.90 11.91
C PHE A 354 14.31 -19.84 12.61
N LEU A 355 14.31 -19.56 13.91
CA LEU A 355 13.07 -19.34 14.66
C LEU A 355 12.39 -18.07 14.16
N PHE A 356 13.14 -16.99 14.00
CA PHE A 356 12.60 -15.74 13.49
C PHE A 356 13.60 -14.98 12.63
N CYS A 357 13.11 -14.00 11.88
CA CYS A 357 13.95 -13.13 11.10
C CYS A 357 13.43 -11.71 11.04
N PHE A 358 14.33 -10.79 10.71
CA PHE A 358 13.99 -9.41 10.40
C PHE A 358 14.73 -8.95 9.15
N ALA A 359 14.01 -8.30 8.24
CA ALA A 359 14.58 -7.53 7.14
C ALA A 359 14.29 -6.06 7.41
N GLY A 360 15.34 -5.32 7.76
CA GLY A 360 15.21 -3.90 8.10
C GLY A 360 16.54 -3.26 8.46
N ALA A 361 16.46 -1.96 8.72
CA ALA A 361 17.53 -1.15 9.27
C ALA A 361 16.99 -0.31 10.44
N PRO A 362 17.87 0.15 11.35
CA PRO A 362 17.50 1.10 12.38
C PRO A 362 16.91 2.38 11.78
N ARG A 363 16.12 3.11 12.57
CA ARG A 363 15.59 4.43 12.22
C ARG A 363 15.94 5.43 13.34
N PRO A 364 17.23 5.83 13.45
CA PRO A 364 17.68 6.66 14.57
C PRO A 364 16.96 8.02 14.62
N ASN A 365 16.54 8.53 13.47
CA ASN A 365 15.84 9.80 13.35
C ASN A 365 14.33 9.72 13.65
N LEU A 366 13.76 8.51 13.81
CA LEU A 366 12.34 8.32 14.12
C LEU A 366 12.18 7.93 15.59
N LYS A 367 11.99 8.94 16.44
CA LYS A 367 11.71 8.74 17.87
C LYS A 367 10.51 7.79 18.03
N GLY A 368 10.67 6.76 18.87
CA GLY A 368 9.62 5.75 19.12
C GLY A 368 9.65 4.50 18.22
N SER A 369 10.53 4.44 17.23
CA SER A 369 10.70 3.26 16.37
C SER A 369 11.27 2.05 17.13
N ILE A 370 10.52 0.94 17.12
CA ILE A 370 10.93 -0.36 17.70
C ILE A 370 12.04 -1.09 16.91
N ARG A 371 12.44 -0.58 15.75
CA ARG A 371 13.37 -1.32 14.87
C ARG A 371 14.74 -1.53 15.49
N GLY A 372 15.20 -0.59 16.33
CA GLY A 372 16.44 -0.74 17.10
C GLY A 372 16.36 -1.94 18.05
N ASP A 373 15.32 -1.98 18.89
CA ASP A 373 15.09 -3.07 19.86
C ASP A 373 14.99 -4.44 19.18
N ILE A 374 14.28 -4.51 18.04
CA ILE A 374 14.19 -5.74 17.24
C ILE A 374 15.56 -6.20 16.74
N ILE A 375 16.37 -5.28 16.24
CA ILE A 375 17.71 -5.58 15.74
C ILE A 375 18.60 -6.07 16.88
N ASP A 376 18.58 -5.39 18.03
CA ASP A 376 19.38 -5.73 19.19
C ASP A 376 19.01 -7.12 19.73
N GLN A 377 17.71 -7.39 19.90
CA GLN A 377 17.24 -8.72 20.30
C GLN A 377 17.58 -9.79 19.26
N CYS A 378 17.49 -9.49 17.97
CA CYS A 378 17.86 -10.43 16.90
C CYS A 378 19.35 -10.78 16.93
N ILE A 379 20.23 -9.79 17.11
CA ILE A 379 21.68 -9.98 17.26
C ILE A 379 21.99 -10.81 18.51
N ALA A 380 21.36 -10.49 19.64
CA ALA A 380 21.52 -11.22 20.90
C ALA A 380 21.09 -12.69 20.80
N SER A 381 20.08 -12.98 19.96
CA SER A 381 19.53 -14.32 19.70
C SER A 381 20.43 -15.23 18.84
N ARG A 382 21.55 -14.69 18.31
CA ARG A 382 22.60 -15.40 17.56
C ARG A 382 22.06 -16.34 16.46
N ARG A 383 22.00 -17.65 16.73
CA ARG A 383 21.64 -18.68 15.74
C ARG A 383 20.14 -18.82 15.53
N ARG A 384 19.31 -18.26 16.42
CA ARG A 384 17.84 -18.37 16.36
C ARG A 384 17.21 -17.30 15.48
N CYS A 385 17.79 -16.09 15.45
CA CYS A 385 17.35 -15.02 14.57
C CYS A 385 18.24 -14.88 13.34
N ARG A 386 17.64 -14.61 12.17
CA ARG A 386 18.37 -14.17 10.97
C ARG A 386 18.04 -12.72 10.65
N LEU A 387 19.05 -11.86 10.69
CA LEU A 387 18.96 -10.46 10.27
C LEU A 387 19.40 -10.30 8.81
N LEU A 388 18.59 -9.62 8.00
CA LEU A 388 18.98 -9.05 6.72
C LEU A 388 19.03 -7.54 6.89
N SER A 389 20.25 -7.00 7.07
CA SER A 389 20.44 -5.55 7.19
C SER A 389 20.12 -4.86 5.87
N CYS A 390 19.31 -3.80 5.96
CA CYS A 390 18.95 -2.92 4.85
C CYS A 390 19.69 -1.57 4.91
N ASP A 391 20.84 -1.53 5.58
CA ASP A 391 21.68 -0.33 5.67
C ASP A 391 22.27 0.10 4.30
N SER A 392 22.74 1.34 4.24
CA SER A 392 23.24 2.02 3.03
C SER A 392 24.43 1.32 2.35
N GLY A 393 24.99 0.26 2.95
CA GLY A 393 26.11 -0.51 2.41
C GLY A 393 25.73 -1.65 1.46
N GLY A 394 24.43 -1.94 1.29
CA GLY A 394 24.00 -2.88 0.26
C GLY A 394 22.49 -2.97 0.13
N ASN A 395 21.98 -2.72 -1.07
CA ASN A 395 20.57 -2.80 -1.49
C ASN A 395 19.96 -4.22 -1.41
N LYS A 396 20.31 -5.03 -0.40
CA LYS A 396 19.92 -6.43 -0.25
C LYS A 396 18.42 -6.57 -0.05
N CYS A 397 17.79 -5.66 0.66
CA CYS A 397 16.34 -5.68 0.89
C CYS A 397 15.52 -5.24 -0.34
N GLN A 398 16.17 -4.62 -1.33
CA GLN A 398 15.56 -4.29 -2.61
C GLN A 398 15.71 -5.45 -3.62
N LYS A 399 16.41 -6.52 -3.26
CA LYS A 399 16.53 -7.72 -4.09
C LYS A 399 15.51 -8.76 -3.65
N PRO A 400 14.49 -9.07 -4.47
CA PRO A 400 13.45 -10.04 -4.11
C PRO A 400 14.03 -11.40 -3.69
N SER A 401 15.14 -11.84 -4.31
CA SER A 401 15.77 -13.13 -4.00
C SER A 401 16.29 -13.20 -2.57
N HIS A 402 16.92 -12.13 -2.06
CA HIS A 402 17.44 -12.11 -0.69
C HIS A 402 16.31 -12.10 0.34
N VAL A 403 15.28 -11.29 0.12
CA VAL A 403 14.11 -11.18 1.00
C VAL A 403 13.35 -12.50 1.05
N MET A 404 13.03 -13.07 -0.12
CA MET A 404 12.31 -14.34 -0.20
C MET A 404 13.11 -15.50 0.38
N LYS A 405 14.44 -15.54 0.20
CA LYS A 405 15.31 -16.55 0.80
C LYS A 405 15.32 -16.45 2.33
N LEU A 406 15.35 -15.23 2.88
CA LEU A 406 15.25 -14.99 4.32
C LEU A 406 13.92 -15.56 4.87
N PHE A 407 12.79 -15.14 4.30
CA PHE A 407 11.48 -15.51 4.78
C PHE A 407 11.16 -17.00 4.59
N GLN A 408 11.58 -17.61 3.48
CA GLN A 408 11.45 -19.06 3.24
C GLN A 408 12.20 -19.90 4.28
N SER A 409 13.26 -19.35 4.87
CA SER A 409 14.12 -20.06 5.83
C SER A 409 13.76 -19.86 7.30
N SER A 410 12.74 -19.06 7.61
CA SER A 410 12.41 -18.61 8.98
C SER A 410 10.98 -18.97 9.39
N VAL A 411 10.74 -19.32 10.65
CA VAL A 411 9.39 -19.66 11.15
C VAL A 411 8.52 -18.41 11.30
N PHE A 412 9.05 -17.40 11.98
CA PHE A 412 8.37 -16.12 12.22
C PHE A 412 9.09 -14.97 11.52
N CYS A 413 8.33 -14.02 10.97
CA CYS A 413 8.87 -12.85 10.28
C CYS A 413 8.44 -11.59 11.01
N LEU A 414 9.40 -10.85 11.56
CA LEU A 414 9.12 -9.62 12.32
C LEU A 414 8.73 -8.50 11.36
N GLN A 415 7.51 -7.96 11.53
CA GLN A 415 6.93 -6.92 10.70
C GLN A 415 6.54 -5.70 11.56
N PRO A 416 7.52 -4.96 12.12
CA PRO A 416 7.23 -3.67 12.77
C PRO A 416 6.73 -2.65 11.75
N SER A 417 6.10 -1.59 12.26
CA SER A 417 5.76 -0.39 11.50
C SER A 417 6.98 0.22 10.80
N GLY A 418 6.73 0.97 9.75
CA GLY A 418 7.71 1.80 9.06
C GLY A 418 7.40 3.27 9.23
N ASP A 419 7.36 3.98 8.11
CA ASP A 419 6.91 5.37 8.09
C ASP A 419 5.38 5.43 8.30
N SER A 420 4.69 4.31 8.04
CA SER A 420 3.28 4.04 8.32
C SER A 420 3.13 2.65 8.99
N TYR A 421 1.89 2.18 9.22
CA TYR A 421 1.65 0.96 10.00
C TYR A 421 2.09 -0.33 9.29
N THR A 422 1.97 -0.40 7.97
CA THR A 422 2.17 -1.62 7.18
C THR A 422 3.24 -1.45 6.11
N ARG A 423 3.83 -2.56 5.67
CA ARG A 423 4.83 -2.58 4.60
C ARG A 423 4.56 -3.75 3.66
N LYS A 424 4.94 -3.62 2.38
CA LYS A 424 4.93 -4.75 1.39
C LYS A 424 5.57 -6.02 1.94
N SER A 425 6.63 -5.89 2.75
CA SER A 425 7.32 -6.97 3.47
C SER A 425 6.38 -7.90 4.28
N ALA A 426 5.28 -7.37 4.84
CA ALA A 426 4.30 -8.19 5.55
C ALA A 426 3.67 -9.24 4.62
N PHE A 427 3.25 -8.81 3.42
CA PHE A 427 2.65 -9.67 2.41
C PHE A 427 3.67 -10.61 1.77
N ASP A 428 4.89 -10.14 1.47
CA ASP A 428 5.98 -10.99 0.97
C ASP A 428 6.35 -12.10 1.98
N SER A 429 6.29 -11.82 3.29
CA SER A 429 6.55 -12.84 4.30
C SER A 429 5.45 -13.90 4.38
N MET A 430 4.19 -13.50 4.23
CA MET A 430 3.06 -14.43 4.14
C MET A 430 3.13 -15.26 2.86
N LEU A 431 3.52 -14.65 1.73
CA LEU A 431 3.78 -15.34 0.46
C LEU A 431 4.85 -16.43 0.63
N ALA A 432 5.86 -16.20 1.45
CA ALA A 432 6.90 -17.18 1.79
C ALA A 432 6.46 -18.23 2.85
N GLY A 433 5.19 -18.24 3.27
CA GLY A 433 4.67 -19.10 4.34
C GLY A 433 5.25 -18.81 5.72
N CYS A 434 5.90 -17.65 5.90
CA CYS A 434 6.45 -17.21 7.17
C CYS A 434 5.35 -16.56 8.01
N ILE A 435 5.25 -16.92 9.30
CA ILE A 435 4.19 -16.39 10.16
C ILE A 435 4.54 -14.93 10.51
N PRO A 436 3.75 -13.93 10.09
CA PRO A 436 4.04 -12.55 10.42
C PRO A 436 3.87 -12.29 11.92
N VAL A 437 4.81 -11.54 12.48
CA VAL A 437 4.75 -11.00 13.84
C VAL A 437 4.54 -9.50 13.72
N PHE A 438 3.35 -9.04 14.09
CA PHE A 438 2.99 -7.62 14.05
C PHE A 438 3.18 -7.00 15.42
N PHE A 439 3.58 -5.73 15.42
CA PHE A 439 3.87 -4.96 16.64
C PHE A 439 2.87 -3.84 16.92
N HIS A 440 2.00 -3.57 15.96
CA HIS A 440 0.90 -2.63 16.06
C HIS A 440 -0.37 -3.27 15.45
N PRO A 441 -1.56 -3.15 16.08
CA PRO A 441 -2.81 -3.67 15.50
C PRO A 441 -3.15 -3.02 14.17
N GLY A 442 -2.72 -1.76 14.01
CA GLY A 442 -2.75 -1.01 12.75
C GLY A 442 -2.09 -1.74 11.59
N SER A 443 -1.05 -2.55 11.79
CA SER A 443 -0.31 -3.17 10.68
C SER A 443 -1.08 -4.21 9.88
N ALA A 444 -2.19 -4.75 10.42
CA ALA A 444 -2.94 -5.80 9.72
C ALA A 444 -4.37 -6.03 10.20
N TYR A 445 -4.72 -5.74 11.46
CA TYR A 445 -5.93 -6.31 12.05
C TYR A 445 -7.16 -5.42 11.93
N VAL A 446 -6.94 -4.10 11.96
CA VAL A 446 -8.00 -3.10 11.77
C VAL A 446 -8.18 -2.69 10.30
N GLN A 447 -7.34 -3.23 9.42
CA GLN A 447 -7.37 -3.02 7.98
C GLN A 447 -7.22 -4.38 7.26
N TYR A 448 -7.35 -4.42 5.92
CA TYR A 448 -7.35 -5.67 5.13
C TYR A 448 -8.45 -6.69 5.50
N LEU A 449 -9.57 -6.25 6.06
CA LEU A 449 -10.66 -7.11 6.56
C LEU A 449 -11.30 -8.00 5.49
N TRP A 450 -11.18 -7.65 4.20
CA TRP A 450 -11.63 -8.48 3.08
C TRP A 450 -10.65 -9.61 2.75
N HIS A 451 -9.37 -9.43 3.07
CA HIS A 451 -8.28 -10.33 2.66
C HIS A 451 -7.81 -11.23 3.80
N LEU A 452 -7.77 -10.71 5.02
CA LEU A 452 -7.28 -11.38 6.21
C LEU A 452 -8.43 -11.84 7.14
N PRO A 453 -8.31 -13.02 7.80
CA PRO A 453 -9.29 -13.47 8.77
C PRO A 453 -9.36 -12.54 9.99
N LYS A 454 -10.57 -12.24 10.49
CA LYS A 454 -10.76 -11.46 11.73
C LYS A 454 -10.01 -12.05 12.94
N ASN A 455 -9.98 -13.39 13.07
CA ASN A 455 -9.21 -14.06 14.12
C ASN A 455 -7.72 -14.13 13.74
N TYR A 456 -7.00 -13.07 14.09
CA TYR A 456 -5.58 -12.89 13.79
C TYR A 456 -4.67 -13.98 14.38
N SER A 457 -5.01 -14.51 15.57
CA SER A 457 -4.25 -15.58 16.21
C SER A 457 -4.17 -16.89 15.40
N ARG A 458 -4.94 -17.00 14.31
CA ARG A 458 -4.90 -18.13 13.37
C ARG A 458 -3.78 -18.01 12.34
N TYR A 459 -3.23 -16.82 12.10
CA TYR A 459 -2.22 -16.63 11.04
C TYR A 459 -1.03 -15.75 11.43
N SER A 460 -1.11 -15.01 12.53
CA SER A 460 -0.06 -14.11 12.99
C SER A 460 0.21 -14.25 14.48
N VAL A 461 1.28 -13.58 14.92
CA VAL A 461 1.55 -13.31 16.33
C VAL A 461 1.51 -11.80 16.54
N PHE A 462 0.88 -11.35 17.62
CA PHE A 462 0.95 -9.97 18.07
C PHE A 462 1.90 -9.86 19.26
N ILE A 463 2.82 -8.90 19.21
CA ILE A 463 3.70 -8.52 20.32
C ILE A 463 3.66 -7.00 20.42
N SER A 464 3.10 -6.46 21.50
CA SER A 464 3.01 -5.01 21.72
C SER A 464 4.38 -4.33 21.57
N GLU A 465 4.49 -3.33 20.71
CA GLU A 465 5.73 -2.58 20.59
C GLU A 465 6.12 -1.85 21.88
N ASN A 466 5.12 -1.39 22.64
CA ASN A 466 5.34 -0.67 23.88
C ASN A 466 5.94 -1.58 24.95
N ASP A 467 5.53 -2.85 24.99
CA ASP A 467 6.08 -3.82 25.94
C ASP A 467 7.50 -4.27 25.58
N VAL A 468 7.82 -4.33 24.28
CA VAL A 468 9.20 -4.60 23.82
C VAL A 468 10.11 -3.44 24.18
N LYS A 469 9.72 -2.20 23.85
CA LYS A 469 10.49 -0.98 24.18
C LYS A 469 10.67 -0.80 25.69
N ALA A 470 9.66 -1.17 26.49
CA ALA A 470 9.73 -1.12 27.94
C ALA A 470 10.52 -2.30 28.57
N GLY A 471 11.09 -3.20 27.77
CA GLY A 471 11.82 -4.38 28.26
C GLY A 471 10.94 -5.43 28.95
N LYS A 472 9.61 -5.31 28.88
CA LYS A 472 8.65 -6.23 29.52
C LYS A 472 8.50 -7.54 28.74
N VAL A 473 8.80 -7.53 27.44
CA VAL A 473 8.70 -8.71 26.57
C VAL A 473 9.97 -8.91 25.76
N ASN A 474 10.56 -10.10 25.90
CA ASN A 474 11.57 -10.61 24.99
C ASN A 474 10.90 -11.36 23.81
N ILE A 475 11.23 -10.99 22.58
CA ILE A 475 10.62 -11.52 21.35
C ILE A 475 10.93 -13.02 21.20
N GLU A 476 12.18 -13.43 21.40
CA GLU A 476 12.58 -14.83 21.26
C GLU A 476 11.80 -15.72 22.25
N GLU A 477 11.79 -15.33 23.53
CA GLU A 477 11.06 -16.07 24.57
C GLU A 477 9.57 -16.17 24.25
N ARG A 478 8.97 -15.06 23.82
CA ARG A 478 7.54 -15.02 23.47
C ARG A 478 7.19 -15.96 22.34
N LEU A 479 8.06 -16.08 21.34
CA LEU A 479 7.89 -16.97 20.18
C LEU A 479 8.15 -18.44 20.54
N LEU A 480 9.12 -18.73 21.42
CA LEU A 480 9.40 -20.09 21.89
C LEU A 480 8.26 -20.69 22.72
N ARG A 481 7.49 -19.84 23.42
CA ARG A 481 6.31 -20.28 24.19
C ARG A 481 5.15 -20.75 23.31
N ILE A 482 5.16 -20.51 22.00
CA ILE A 482 4.08 -20.93 21.11
C ILE A 482 4.23 -22.44 20.82
N PRO A 483 3.21 -23.27 21.13
CA PRO A 483 3.28 -24.72 20.89
C PRO A 483 3.52 -25.05 19.42
N ARG A 484 4.31 -26.10 19.15
CA ARG A 484 4.68 -26.51 17.78
C ARG A 484 3.48 -26.79 16.88
N ASP A 485 2.42 -27.39 17.42
CA ASP A 485 1.20 -27.66 16.65
C ASP A 485 0.45 -26.39 16.29
N LYS A 486 0.44 -25.40 17.19
CA LYS A 486 -0.09 -24.07 16.89
C LYS A 486 0.73 -23.38 15.80
N VAL A 487 2.07 -23.44 15.86
CA VAL A 487 2.94 -22.92 14.79
C VAL A 487 2.67 -23.60 13.45
N LYS A 488 2.49 -24.93 13.44
CA LYS A 488 2.14 -25.69 12.23
C LYS A 488 0.79 -25.24 11.66
N SER A 489 -0.21 -25.08 12.51
CA SER A 489 -1.55 -24.60 12.13
C SER A 489 -1.51 -23.16 11.59
N MET A 490 -0.80 -22.25 12.26
CA MET A 490 -0.64 -20.87 11.80
C MET A 490 0.00 -20.80 10.42
N ARG A 491 1.10 -21.54 10.22
CA ARG A 491 1.78 -21.60 8.93
C ARG A 491 0.90 -22.18 7.82
N GLU A 492 0.15 -23.25 8.09
CA GLU A 492 -0.79 -23.77 7.10
C GLU A 492 -1.84 -22.72 6.75
N LYS A 493 -2.34 -21.97 7.73
CA LYS A 493 -3.28 -20.88 7.48
C LYS A 493 -2.66 -19.79 6.60
N VAL A 494 -1.42 -19.37 6.88
CA VAL A 494 -0.68 -18.40 6.05
C VAL A 494 -0.54 -18.90 4.61
N ILE A 495 -0.14 -20.16 4.41
CA ILE A 495 0.03 -20.75 3.08
C ILE A 495 -1.31 -20.83 2.33
N GLN A 496 -2.39 -21.26 3.01
CA GLN A 496 -3.72 -21.34 2.43
C GLN A 496 -4.21 -19.97 1.93
N MET A 497 -3.84 -18.89 2.63
CA MET A 497 -4.30 -17.53 2.30
C MET A 497 -3.54 -16.87 1.14
N ILE A 498 -2.45 -17.47 0.64
CA ILE A 498 -1.64 -16.88 -0.45
C ILE A 498 -2.48 -16.29 -1.59
N PRO A 499 -3.48 -16.98 -2.17
CA PRO A 499 -4.31 -16.41 -3.24
C PRO A 499 -4.96 -15.06 -2.89
N ARG A 500 -5.39 -14.91 -1.65
CA ARG A 500 -6.09 -13.72 -1.14
C ARG A 500 -5.18 -12.48 -1.03
N LEU A 501 -3.86 -12.67 -1.17
CA LEU A 501 -2.82 -11.68 -0.95
C LEU A 501 -2.05 -11.31 -2.23
N ILE A 502 -2.33 -12.00 -3.33
CA ILE A 502 -1.65 -11.82 -4.61
C ILE A 502 -2.64 -11.33 -5.66
N TYR A 503 -2.11 -10.77 -6.74
CA TYR A 503 -2.88 -10.39 -7.92
C TYR A 503 -2.45 -11.32 -9.06
N ALA A 504 -3.39 -11.97 -9.73
CA ALA A 504 -3.09 -12.79 -10.88
C ALA A 504 -2.50 -11.95 -12.03
N ASP A 505 -1.82 -12.62 -12.96
CA ASP A 505 -1.34 -11.96 -14.17
C ASP A 505 -2.54 -11.49 -15.01
N PRO A 506 -2.69 -10.18 -15.28
CA PRO A 506 -3.85 -9.65 -15.98
C PRO A 506 -4.02 -10.21 -17.40
N ARG A 507 -2.94 -10.70 -18.03
CA ARG A 507 -2.95 -11.20 -19.42
C ARG A 507 -3.55 -12.60 -19.57
N SER A 508 -3.85 -13.29 -18.47
CA SER A 508 -4.33 -14.68 -18.49
C SER A 508 -5.39 -14.98 -17.43
N GLY A 509 -5.24 -14.43 -16.22
CA GLY A 509 -6.19 -14.60 -15.12
C GLY A 509 -6.27 -16.01 -14.53
N LEU A 510 -6.93 -16.13 -13.38
CA LEU A 510 -7.22 -17.40 -12.72
C LEU A 510 -8.64 -17.88 -13.10
N GLN A 511 -8.86 -19.19 -13.07
CA GLN A 511 -10.13 -19.78 -13.52
C GLN A 511 -11.08 -20.07 -12.36
N THR A 512 -10.56 -20.70 -11.31
CA THR A 512 -11.38 -21.17 -10.17
C THR A 512 -10.97 -20.53 -8.84
N ILE A 513 -9.77 -19.96 -8.77
CA ILE A 513 -9.21 -19.38 -7.55
C ILE A 513 -9.41 -17.87 -7.60
N GLU A 514 -10.07 -17.34 -6.58
CA GLU A 514 -10.21 -15.90 -6.37
C GLU A 514 -8.92 -15.31 -5.78
N ASP A 515 -8.45 -14.22 -6.39
CA ASP A 515 -7.27 -13.48 -5.94
C ASP A 515 -7.62 -12.22 -5.14
N ALA A 516 -6.63 -11.39 -4.82
CA ALA A 516 -6.86 -10.11 -4.13
C ALA A 516 -7.69 -9.11 -4.95
N PHE A 517 -7.67 -9.17 -6.27
CA PHE A 517 -8.54 -8.33 -7.10
C PHE A 517 -10.01 -8.75 -6.93
N ASP A 518 -10.28 -10.06 -7.04
CA ASP A 518 -11.66 -10.59 -6.96
C ASP A 518 -12.30 -10.27 -5.59
N LEU A 519 -11.56 -10.48 -4.51
CA LEU A 519 -12.02 -10.17 -3.16
C LEU A 519 -12.28 -8.67 -2.93
N ALA A 520 -11.47 -7.81 -3.55
CA ALA A 520 -11.63 -6.36 -3.45
C ALA A 520 -12.90 -5.89 -4.18
N VAL A 521 -13.15 -6.39 -5.39
CA VAL A 521 -14.38 -6.11 -6.15
C VAL A 521 -15.62 -6.61 -5.39
N GLN A 522 -15.57 -7.82 -4.84
CA GLN A 522 -16.64 -8.35 -3.99
C GLN A 522 -16.87 -7.49 -2.75
N GLY A 523 -15.81 -7.03 -2.10
CA GLY A 523 -15.87 -6.14 -0.94
C GLY A 523 -16.59 -4.82 -1.25
N VAL A 524 -16.26 -4.21 -2.39
CA VAL A 524 -16.94 -3.00 -2.90
C VAL A 524 -18.41 -3.28 -3.17
N ILE A 525 -18.73 -4.30 -3.96
CA ILE A 525 -20.13 -4.63 -4.32
C ILE A 525 -20.96 -4.93 -3.07
N GLY A 526 -20.40 -5.71 -2.12
CA GLY A 526 -21.05 -6.00 -0.85
C GLY A 526 -21.34 -4.73 -0.03
N ARG A 527 -20.40 -3.78 -0.01
CA ARG A 527 -20.60 -2.46 0.61
C ARG A 527 -21.69 -1.66 -0.09
N VAL A 528 -21.65 -1.55 -1.42
CA VAL A 528 -22.66 -0.80 -2.19
C VAL A 528 -24.05 -1.39 -1.96
N ASN A 529 -24.18 -2.72 -1.97
CA ASN A 529 -25.43 -3.40 -1.67
C ASN A 529 -25.95 -3.10 -0.25
N LYS A 530 -25.06 -3.00 0.74
CA LYS A 530 -25.44 -2.56 2.10
C LYS A 530 -25.95 -1.11 2.10
N ILE A 531 -25.28 -0.21 1.39
CA ILE A 531 -25.72 1.19 1.26
C ILE A 531 -27.09 1.28 0.57
N ARG A 532 -27.30 0.55 -0.53
CA ARG A 532 -28.59 0.51 -1.26
C ARG A 532 -29.73 0.02 -0.38
N ARG A 533 -29.51 -1.03 0.42
CA ARG A 533 -30.49 -1.49 1.41
C ARG A 533 -30.80 -0.40 2.44
N GLY A 534 -29.79 0.27 2.99
CA GLY A 534 -30.00 1.36 3.96
C GLY A 534 -30.74 2.59 3.38
N ILE A 535 -30.65 2.83 2.07
CA ILE A 535 -31.45 3.88 1.40
C ILE A 535 -32.92 3.44 1.25
N ARG A 536 -33.16 2.17 0.92
CA ARG A 536 -34.50 1.63 0.66
C ARG A 536 -35.28 1.34 1.94
N ASP A 537 -34.64 0.68 2.90
CA ASP A 537 -35.27 0.08 4.07
C ASP A 537 -35.17 1.00 5.31
N GLY A 538 -34.58 2.19 5.17
CA GLY A 538 -34.21 3.10 6.24
C GLY A 538 -32.79 2.85 6.77
N PRO A 539 -32.17 3.83 7.45
CA PRO A 539 -30.81 3.69 7.94
C PRO A 539 -30.73 2.52 8.92
N ASP A 540 -29.92 1.52 8.57
CA ASP A 540 -29.47 0.50 9.50
C ASP A 540 -28.85 1.20 10.72
N SER A 541 -29.36 0.93 11.94
CA SER A 541 -28.78 1.44 13.20
C SER A 541 -27.30 1.05 13.35
N GLU A 542 -26.82 0.12 12.52
CA GLU A 542 -25.42 -0.29 12.36
C GLU A 542 -24.45 0.79 11.85
N MET A 543 -24.91 1.97 11.40
CA MET A 543 -24.00 3.06 10.97
C MET A 543 -24.00 4.28 11.89
N ASP A 544 -24.73 4.24 13.01
CA ASP A 544 -24.81 5.33 13.99
C ASP A 544 -23.66 5.26 15.01
N TYR A 545 -22.47 5.69 14.57
CA TYR A 545 -21.32 5.86 15.44
C TYR A 545 -20.50 7.07 14.96
N ARG A 546 -19.47 7.51 15.69
CA ARG A 546 -18.57 8.58 15.22
C ARG A 546 -17.58 8.05 14.18
N GLU A 547 -17.13 8.88 13.24
CA GLU A 547 -16.22 8.41 12.18
C GLU A 547 -14.85 7.95 12.73
N ASP A 548 -14.34 8.60 13.78
CA ASP A 548 -13.11 8.20 14.48
C ASP A 548 -13.18 6.82 15.13
N GLU A 549 -14.38 6.25 15.30
CA GLU A 549 -14.60 4.91 15.84
C GLU A 549 -14.74 3.80 14.77
N SER A 550 -14.42 4.13 13.51
CA SER A 550 -14.55 3.23 12.36
C SER A 550 -13.84 1.89 12.52
N TRP A 551 -12.62 1.88 13.04
CA TRP A 551 -11.88 0.63 13.23
C TRP A 551 -12.54 -0.30 14.25
N LYS A 552 -13.09 0.23 15.35
CA LYS A 552 -13.76 -0.58 16.38
C LYS A 552 -14.97 -1.26 15.78
N TYR A 553 -15.82 -0.46 15.13
CA TYR A 553 -17.06 -0.96 14.57
C TYR A 553 -16.83 -2.00 13.46
N ARG A 554 -15.93 -1.71 12.51
CA ARG A 554 -15.62 -2.64 11.41
C ARG A 554 -15.11 -4.00 11.90
N LEU A 555 -14.33 -4.00 12.98
CA LEU A 555 -13.73 -5.22 13.51
C LEU A 555 -14.69 -5.98 14.45
N PHE A 556 -15.24 -5.30 15.45
CA PHE A 556 -15.99 -5.88 16.57
C PHE A 556 -17.51 -5.78 16.43
N GLY A 557 -18.02 -4.92 15.54
CA GLY A 557 -19.45 -4.65 15.40
C GLY A 557 -20.02 -3.71 16.47
N ASN A 558 -19.16 -3.12 17.32
CA ASN A 558 -19.51 -2.13 18.33
C ASN A 558 -18.36 -1.13 18.50
N VAL A 559 -18.56 -0.10 19.34
CA VAL A 559 -17.57 0.96 19.62
C VAL A 559 -16.98 0.91 21.03
N GLU A 560 -17.13 -0.24 21.70
CA GLU A 560 -16.66 -0.41 23.07
C GLU A 560 -15.13 -0.37 23.17
N ARG A 561 -14.64 0.21 24.27
CA ARG A 561 -13.21 0.24 24.56
C ARG A 561 -12.68 -1.18 24.72
N ASN A 562 -11.53 -1.45 24.12
CA ASN A 562 -10.90 -2.77 24.11
C ASN A 562 -9.38 -2.65 24.27
N GLU A 563 -8.69 -3.78 24.31
CA GLU A 563 -7.23 -3.87 24.48
C GLU A 563 -6.42 -3.10 23.43
N TRP A 564 -6.99 -2.78 22.27
CA TRP A 564 -6.31 -2.03 21.21
C TRP A 564 -6.61 -0.54 21.23
N SER A 565 -7.55 -0.08 22.06
CA SER A 565 -7.87 1.34 22.17
C SER A 565 -6.64 2.22 22.47
N PRO A 566 -5.69 1.82 23.35
CA PRO A 566 -4.46 2.59 23.58
C PRO A 566 -3.53 2.74 22.37
N PHE A 567 -3.70 1.95 21.31
CA PHE A 567 -2.89 2.05 20.08
C PHE A 567 -3.47 3.05 19.07
N PHE A 568 -4.69 3.54 19.30
CA PHE A 568 -5.40 4.44 18.38
C PHE A 568 -5.96 5.68 19.08
N THR A 569 -5.51 5.97 20.30
CA THR A 569 -5.81 7.24 20.97
C THR A 569 -5.29 8.38 20.09
N ASN A 570 -6.17 9.31 19.76
CA ASN A 570 -5.83 10.45 18.94
C ASN A 570 -4.66 11.20 19.58
N TRP A 571 -3.74 11.72 18.77
CA TRP A 571 -2.74 12.68 19.23
C TRP A 571 -3.39 13.92 19.88
N LYS A 572 -4.67 14.18 19.59
CA LYS A 572 -5.45 15.26 20.21
C LYS A 572 -5.79 15.02 21.68
N ASP A 573 -5.74 13.79 22.18
CA ASP A 573 -6.07 13.47 23.58
C ASP A 573 -4.81 13.35 24.46
N SER A 574 -3.60 13.52 23.91
CA SER A 574 -2.35 13.46 24.67
C SER A 574 -1.94 14.79 25.31
N ASP A 575 -2.68 15.87 25.00
CA ASP A 575 -2.48 17.21 25.57
C ASP A 575 -3.61 17.63 26.53
N SER A 576 -4.47 16.70 26.98
CA SER A 576 -5.50 16.95 28.01
C SER A 576 -5.16 16.33 29.35
#